data_AF-A0A4V3GG84-F1
#
_entry.id   AF-A0A4V3GG84-F1
#
_cell.length_a   1.000
_cell.length_b   1.000
_cell.length_c   1.000
_cell.angle_alpha   90.00
_cell.angle_beta   90.00
_cell.angle_gamma   90.00
#
_symmetry.space_group_name_H-M   'P 1'
#
loop_
_entity.id
_entity.type
_entity.pdbx_description
1 polymer ?
#
loop_
_entity_poly.entity_id
_entity_poly.type
_entity_poly.pdbx_seq_one_letter_code
_entity_poly.pdbx_strand_id
1 'polypeptide(L)'
;MTGCIARSDIFQHRLMEEPPPASATRRTRERYEQLVREAKALCASCPLFTECLYSAVAEHDVSGFVAGTTAVQRRSIRNLLDVEVQADDFDQLAGARGTRRPVSHEEVLRLRTQYPNDSLESLAMRLGCSLSTVKRHLRRARRGQSPAAKTPRPRPEVSAVLDAFDAVVDQQSQARRTGSSRVA
;
A
#
# COMPACT_ATOMS: atom_id res chain seq x y z
N MET A 1 -0.08 11.36 -26.38
CA MET A 1 -1.04 10.25 -26.22
C MET A 1 -0.67 9.47 -24.96
N THR A 2 -1.58 9.39 -23.99
CA THR A 2 -1.45 8.57 -22.78
C THR A 2 -1.55 7.09 -23.15
N GLY A 3 -0.41 6.48 -23.50
CA GLY A 3 -0.35 5.10 -24.01
C GLY A 3 -0.99 4.06 -23.08
N CYS A 4 -1.06 4.32 -21.78
CA CYS A 4 -1.72 3.44 -20.82
C CYS A 4 -3.26 3.44 -20.92
N ILE A 5 -3.88 4.56 -21.29
CA ILE A 5 -5.33 4.65 -21.49
C ILE A 5 -5.72 3.94 -22.79
N ALA A 6 -4.91 4.10 -23.83
CA ALA A 6 -5.15 3.47 -25.14
C ALA A 6 -4.90 1.94 -25.13
N ARG A 7 -4.13 1.42 -24.17
CA ARG A 7 -3.78 0.00 -24.03
C ARG A 7 -4.41 -0.63 -22.79
N SER A 8 -5.72 -0.44 -22.61
CA SER A 8 -6.47 -1.05 -21.50
C SER A 8 -6.38 -2.58 -21.50
N ASP A 9 -6.18 -3.19 -22.67
CA ASP A 9 -5.91 -4.62 -22.85
C ASP A 9 -4.71 -5.13 -22.04
N ILE A 10 -3.73 -4.27 -21.76
CA ILE A 10 -2.58 -4.57 -20.91
C ILE A 10 -2.85 -4.08 -19.49
N PHE A 11 -3.13 -2.79 -19.31
CA PHE A 11 -3.10 -2.15 -17.99
C PHE A 11 -4.29 -2.55 -17.10
N GLN A 12 -5.42 -2.98 -17.68
CA GLN A 12 -6.59 -3.51 -16.96
C GLN A 12 -6.70 -5.04 -17.10
N HIS A 13 -5.63 -5.70 -17.54
CA HIS A 13 -5.62 -7.16 -17.62
C HIS A 13 -5.61 -7.76 -16.21
N ARG A 14 -6.42 -8.79 -15.96
CA ARG A 14 -6.53 -9.45 -14.64
C ARG A 14 -5.18 -9.82 -14.00
N LEU A 15 -4.26 -10.35 -14.79
CA LEU A 15 -2.90 -10.70 -14.33
C LEU A 15 -2.05 -9.48 -13.91
N MET A 16 -2.37 -8.28 -14.39
CA MET A 16 -1.67 -7.05 -14.03
C MET A 16 -2.22 -6.43 -12.74
N GLU A 17 -3.50 -6.67 -12.44
CA GLU A 17 -4.13 -6.30 -11.17
C GLU A 17 -3.73 -7.27 -10.05
N GLU A 18 -3.84 -8.56 -10.32
CA GLU A 18 -3.53 -9.66 -9.40
C GLU A 18 -2.38 -10.51 -9.98
N PRO A 19 -1.12 -10.28 -9.54
CA PRO A 19 0.02 -11.06 -10.00
C PRO A 19 -0.17 -12.55 -9.73
N PRO A 20 0.30 -13.43 -10.63
CA PRO A 20 0.09 -14.86 -10.49
C PRO A 20 0.76 -15.40 -9.20
N PRO A 21 0.07 -16.27 -8.44
CA PRO A 21 0.63 -16.84 -7.22
C PRO A 21 1.80 -17.79 -7.53
N ALA A 22 2.57 -18.15 -6.51
CA ALA A 22 3.68 -19.10 -6.65
C ALA A 22 3.24 -20.48 -7.17
N SER A 23 1.97 -20.86 -7.03
CA SER A 23 1.42 -22.11 -7.58
C SER A 23 0.99 -22.02 -9.05
N ALA A 24 1.03 -20.83 -9.67
CA ALA A 24 0.57 -20.63 -11.04
C ALA A 24 1.37 -21.44 -12.05
N THR A 25 0.69 -21.89 -13.10
CA THR A 25 1.31 -22.65 -14.20
C THR A 25 2.37 -21.81 -14.92
N ARG A 26 3.33 -22.51 -15.54
CA ARG A 26 4.41 -21.88 -16.33
C ARG A 26 3.85 -20.93 -17.40
N ARG A 27 2.82 -21.36 -18.14
CA ARG A 27 2.16 -20.55 -19.19
C ARG A 27 1.59 -19.25 -18.65
N THR A 28 0.94 -19.28 -17.48
CA THR A 28 0.38 -18.06 -16.85
C THR A 28 1.49 -17.10 -16.43
N ARG A 29 2.60 -17.61 -15.90
CA ARG A 29 3.77 -16.79 -15.54
C ARG A 29 4.40 -16.15 -16.76
N GLU A 30 4.64 -16.90 -17.84
CA GLU A 30 5.18 -16.38 -19.10
C GLU A 30 4.28 -15.28 -19.67
N ARG A 31 2.95 -15.48 -19.63
CA ARG A 31 1.99 -14.47 -20.07
C ARG A 31 2.06 -13.20 -19.22
N TYR A 32 2.13 -13.32 -17.90
CA TYR A 32 2.30 -12.17 -17.00
C TYR A 32 3.60 -11.42 -17.28
N GLU A 33 4.72 -12.12 -17.48
CA GLU A 33 6.01 -11.49 -17.79
C GLU A 33 6.00 -10.75 -19.13
N GLN A 34 5.30 -11.29 -20.12
CA GLN A 34 5.08 -10.62 -21.40
C GLN A 34 4.32 -9.30 -21.21
N LEU A 35 3.20 -9.33 -20.47
CA LEU A 35 2.39 -8.14 -20.17
C LEU A 35 3.21 -7.08 -19.42
N VAL A 36 3.97 -7.48 -18.41
CA VAL A 36 4.85 -6.56 -17.66
C VAL A 36 5.91 -5.94 -18.56
N ARG A 37 6.52 -6.72 -19.46
CA ARG A 37 7.55 -6.21 -20.38
C ARG A 37 6.97 -5.18 -21.35
N GLU A 38 5.80 -5.47 -21.92
CA GLU A 38 5.12 -4.56 -22.84
C GLU A 38 4.67 -3.27 -22.12
N ALA A 39 4.10 -3.39 -20.92
CA ALA A 39 3.71 -2.25 -20.10
C ALA A 39 4.91 -1.36 -19.74
N LYS A 40 6.06 -1.96 -19.39
CA LYS A 40 7.31 -1.22 -19.13
C LYS A 40 7.77 -0.41 -20.34
N ALA A 41 7.75 -1.00 -21.53
CA ALA A 41 8.13 -0.30 -22.76
C ALA A 41 7.22 0.90 -23.04
N LEU A 42 5.91 0.75 -22.81
CA LEU A 42 4.95 1.85 -22.92
C LEU A 42 5.20 2.94 -21.86
N CYS A 43 5.49 2.57 -20.62
CA CYS A 43 5.82 3.53 -19.57
C CYS A 43 7.11 4.29 -19.84
N ALA A 44 8.15 3.65 -20.42
CA ALA A 44 9.43 4.29 -20.71
C ALA A 44 9.34 5.42 -21.76
N SER A 45 8.32 5.40 -22.62
CA SER A 45 8.05 6.45 -23.61
C SER A 45 6.99 7.47 -23.15
N CYS A 46 6.47 7.31 -21.92
CA CYS A 46 5.40 8.15 -21.41
C CYS A 46 5.95 9.50 -20.91
N PRO A 47 5.47 10.65 -21.41
CA PRO A 47 5.93 11.96 -20.94
C PRO A 47 5.57 12.25 -19.48
N LEU A 48 4.55 11.55 -18.93
CA LEU A 48 4.11 11.70 -17.54
C LEU A 48 4.75 10.68 -16.60
N PHE A 49 5.80 9.97 -17.03
CA PHE A 49 6.39 8.87 -16.26
C PHE A 49 6.81 9.32 -14.84
N THR A 50 7.56 10.41 -14.73
CA THR A 50 8.10 10.91 -13.46
C THR A 50 7.00 11.30 -12.47
N GLU A 51 6.02 12.09 -12.92
CA GLU A 51 4.88 12.49 -12.09
C GLU A 51 4.04 11.29 -11.67
N CYS A 52 3.77 10.38 -12.61
CA CYS A 52 3.00 9.16 -12.34
C CYS A 52 3.70 8.26 -11.31
N LEU A 53 5.02 8.13 -11.39
CA LEU A 53 5.82 7.37 -10.42
C LEU A 53 5.78 8.03 -9.04
N TYR A 54 6.00 9.34 -8.99
CA TYR A 54 5.97 10.09 -7.74
C TYR A 54 4.61 9.94 -7.05
N SER A 55 3.50 10.20 -7.74
CA SER A 55 2.16 10.06 -7.16
C SER A 55 1.87 8.62 -6.71
N ALA A 56 2.27 7.61 -7.48
CA ALA A 56 2.06 6.21 -7.12
C ALA A 56 2.90 5.73 -5.91
N VAL A 57 4.01 6.41 -5.61
CA VAL A 57 4.90 6.05 -4.50
C VAL A 57 4.62 6.89 -3.26
N ALA A 58 4.44 8.20 -3.41
CA ALA A 58 4.40 9.17 -2.32
C ALA A 58 2.96 9.59 -1.92
N GLU A 59 1.99 9.46 -2.82
CA GLU A 59 0.64 10.02 -2.61
C GLU A 59 -0.45 8.95 -2.51
N HIS A 60 -0.44 7.97 -3.41
CA HIS A 60 -1.54 7.01 -3.56
C HIS A 60 -1.06 5.57 -3.59
N ASP A 61 -1.72 4.68 -2.84
CA ASP A 61 -1.48 3.24 -2.95
C ASP A 61 -2.35 2.61 -4.03
N VAL A 62 -1.97 2.85 -5.29
CA VAL A 62 -2.68 2.28 -6.44
C VAL A 62 -2.39 0.78 -6.52
N SER A 63 -3.40 -0.03 -6.84
CA SER A 63 -3.23 -1.47 -7.12
C SER A 63 -2.66 -1.73 -8.52
N GLY A 64 -2.16 -2.95 -8.76
CA GLY A 64 -1.68 -3.37 -10.09
C GLY A 64 -0.40 -2.67 -10.59
N PHE A 65 -0.31 -2.51 -11.92
CA PHE A 65 0.88 -1.98 -12.60
C PHE A 65 0.71 -0.50 -12.99
N VAL A 66 1.60 0.36 -12.50
CA VAL A 66 1.56 1.82 -12.68
C VAL A 66 2.97 2.36 -12.77
N ALA A 67 3.21 3.37 -13.62
CA ALA A 67 4.51 4.05 -13.75
C ALA A 67 5.71 3.10 -13.92
N GLY A 68 5.56 2.06 -14.74
CA GLY A 68 6.64 1.08 -14.96
C GLY A 68 6.90 0.11 -13.79
N THR A 69 6.10 0.19 -12.72
CA THR A 69 6.27 -0.58 -11.48
C THR A 69 5.07 -1.47 -11.16
N THR A 70 5.36 -2.59 -10.51
CA THR A 70 4.37 -3.45 -9.84
C THR A 70 4.10 -2.97 -8.41
N ALA A 71 2.97 -3.37 -7.82
CA ALA A 71 2.64 -3.07 -6.42
C ALA A 71 3.70 -3.58 -5.42
N VAL A 72 4.39 -4.68 -5.73
CA VAL A 72 5.50 -5.18 -4.90
C VAL A 72 6.71 -4.24 -4.98
N GLN A 73 7.09 -3.81 -6.19
CA GLN A 73 8.19 -2.87 -6.38
C GLN A 73 7.91 -1.53 -5.70
N ARG A 74 6.69 -0.98 -5.81
CA ARG A 74 6.33 0.25 -5.10
C ARG A 74 6.43 0.10 -3.59
N ARG A 75 6.00 -1.02 -3.02
CA ARG A 75 6.21 -1.30 -1.59
C ARG A 75 7.70 -1.34 -1.22
N SER A 76 8.55 -1.93 -2.05
CA SER A 76 10.01 -1.89 -1.84
C SER A 76 10.58 -0.48 -1.90
N ILE A 77 10.17 0.35 -2.88
CA ILE A 77 10.58 1.75 -3.00
C ILE A 77 10.14 2.54 -1.75
N ARG A 78 8.88 2.40 -1.33
CA ARG A 78 8.35 3.05 -0.12
C ARG A 78 9.11 2.63 1.14
N ASN A 79 9.47 1.35 1.27
CA ASN A 79 10.26 0.88 2.40
C ASN A 79 11.68 1.47 2.40
N LEU A 80 12.33 1.61 1.23
CA LEU A 80 13.65 2.23 1.12
C LEU A 80 13.63 3.71 1.48
N LEU A 81 12.56 4.41 1.11
CA LEU A 81 12.37 5.83 1.40
C LEU A 81 11.72 6.10 2.76
N ASP A 82 11.32 5.04 3.48
CA ASP A 82 10.51 5.10 4.70
C ASP A 82 9.28 6.03 4.55
N VAL A 83 8.52 5.77 3.49
CA VAL A 83 7.29 6.48 3.15
C VAL A 83 6.11 5.59 3.51
N GLU A 84 5.27 6.04 4.43
CA GLU A 84 4.00 5.39 4.74
C GLU A 84 2.88 6.05 3.92
N VAL A 85 2.36 5.34 2.92
CA VAL A 85 1.12 5.72 2.22
C VAL A 85 0.00 4.87 2.79
N GLN A 86 -1.08 5.53 3.25
CA GLN A 86 -2.28 4.83 3.68
C GLN A 86 -2.89 4.11 2.47
N ALA A 87 -3.15 2.81 2.60
CA ALA A 87 -3.97 2.13 1.61
C ALA A 87 -5.38 2.74 1.64
N ASP A 88 -5.95 2.99 0.47
CA ASP A 88 -7.33 3.47 0.39
C ASP A 88 -8.25 2.43 1.04
N ASP A 89 -8.89 2.82 2.15
CA ASP A 89 -9.87 2.00 2.85
C ASP A 89 -11.19 2.04 2.06
N PHE A 90 -11.26 1.22 1.01
CA PHE A 90 -12.46 1.13 0.17
C PHE A 90 -13.67 0.58 0.95
N ASP A 91 -13.47 -0.09 2.09
CA ASP A 91 -14.56 -0.51 2.98
C ASP A 91 -15.21 0.71 3.65
N GLN A 92 -14.41 1.73 4.00
CA GLN A 92 -14.91 3.03 4.48
C GLN A 92 -15.75 3.75 3.42
N LEU A 93 -15.37 3.69 2.15
CA LEU A 93 -16.06 4.37 1.05
C LEU A 93 -17.35 3.63 0.61
N ALA A 94 -17.33 2.29 0.64
CA ALA A 94 -18.48 1.45 0.27
C ALA A 94 -19.58 1.42 1.35
N GLY A 95 -19.40 2.12 2.48
CA GLY A 95 -20.31 2.05 3.64
C GLY A 95 -20.40 0.65 4.25
N ALA A 96 -19.50 -0.26 3.84
CA ALA A 96 -19.45 -1.61 4.32
C ALA A 96 -18.96 -1.55 5.76
N ARG A 97 -19.84 -1.88 6.71
CA ARG A 97 -19.47 -2.17 8.10
C ARG A 97 -18.74 -3.53 8.20
N GLY A 98 -17.86 -3.82 7.25
CA GLY A 98 -17.13 -5.07 7.11
C GLY A 98 -16.06 -5.17 8.19
N THR A 99 -16.20 -6.16 9.07
CA THR A 99 -15.19 -6.62 10.04
C THR A 99 -14.59 -5.55 10.96
N ARG A 100 -15.27 -5.29 12.10
CA ARG A 100 -14.78 -4.63 13.33
C ARG A 100 -13.59 -3.67 13.09
N ARG A 101 -13.88 -2.42 12.72
CA ARG A 101 -12.92 -1.32 12.76
C ARG A 101 -12.07 -1.42 14.05
N PRO A 102 -10.72 -1.45 13.95
CA PRO A 102 -9.88 -1.41 15.14
C PRO A 102 -10.20 -0.12 15.91
N VAL A 103 -10.61 -0.26 17.16
CA VAL A 103 -10.92 0.90 18.00
C VAL A 103 -9.64 1.69 18.24
N SER A 104 -9.61 2.94 17.76
CA SER A 104 -8.44 3.79 17.93
C SER A 104 -8.32 4.27 19.37
N HIS A 105 -7.07 4.44 19.84
CA HIS A 105 -6.79 4.89 21.19
C HIS A 105 -7.34 6.30 21.45
N GLU A 106 -7.18 7.17 20.46
CA GLU A 106 -7.65 8.55 20.50
C GLU A 106 -9.18 8.63 20.55
N GLU A 107 -9.88 7.78 19.78
CA GLU A 107 -11.33 7.75 19.77
C GLU A 107 -11.91 7.33 21.14
N VAL A 108 -11.28 6.36 21.81
CA VAL A 108 -11.66 5.94 23.17
C VAL A 108 -11.49 7.10 24.16
N LEU A 109 -10.40 7.86 24.05
CA LEU A 109 -10.15 8.99 24.94
C LEU A 109 -11.11 10.14 24.66
N ARG A 110 -11.34 10.46 23.39
CA ARG A 110 -12.30 11.48 22.97
C ARG A 110 -13.70 11.19 23.52
N LEU A 111 -14.19 9.98 23.34
CA LEU A 111 -15.48 9.54 23.87
C LEU A 111 -15.51 9.53 25.40
N ARG A 112 -14.41 9.15 26.06
CA ARG A 112 -14.33 9.21 27.53
C ARG A 112 -14.37 10.63 28.06
N THR A 113 -13.75 11.59 27.36
CA THR A 113 -13.78 13.01 27.70
C THR A 113 -15.17 13.62 27.46
N GLN A 114 -15.82 13.24 26.36
CA GLN A 114 -17.16 13.74 26.00
C GLN A 114 -18.25 13.19 26.93
N TYR A 115 -18.09 11.95 27.41
CA TYR A 115 -19.04 11.27 28.29
C TYR A 115 -18.33 10.72 29.55
N PRO A 116 -17.93 11.59 30.49
CA PRO A 116 -17.16 11.18 31.66
C PRO A 116 -17.95 10.29 32.63
N ASN A 117 -19.28 10.42 32.64
CA ASN A 117 -20.19 9.70 33.53
C ASN A 117 -20.74 8.41 32.92
N ASP A 118 -20.54 8.17 31.62
CA ASP A 118 -20.98 6.92 30.99
C ASP A 118 -20.17 5.74 31.54
N SER A 119 -20.84 4.59 31.66
CA SER A 119 -20.17 3.34 32.02
C SER A 119 -19.22 2.90 30.90
N LEU A 120 -18.19 2.13 31.25
CA LEU A 120 -17.25 1.58 30.25
C LEU A 120 -17.95 0.60 29.29
N GLU A 121 -19.08 0.03 29.71
CA GLU A 121 -19.91 -0.87 28.92
C GLU A 121 -20.67 -0.08 27.86
N SER A 122 -21.27 1.07 28.23
CA SER A 122 -21.92 1.98 27.29
C SER A 122 -20.93 2.54 26.26
N LEU A 123 -19.71 2.88 26.69
CA LEU A 123 -18.64 3.28 25.78
C LEU A 123 -18.24 2.15 24.82
N ALA A 124 -18.13 0.92 25.32
CA ALA A 124 -17.81 -0.25 24.49
C ALA A 124 -18.90 -0.54 23.44
N MET A 125 -20.18 -0.44 23.82
CA MET A 125 -21.30 -0.57 22.89
C MET A 125 -21.30 0.51 21.82
N ARG A 126 -21.08 1.78 22.19
CA ARG A 126 -21.03 2.91 21.25
C ARG A 126 -19.87 2.78 20.25
N LEU A 127 -18.75 2.20 20.69
CA LEU A 127 -17.57 1.92 19.88
C LEU A 127 -17.64 0.59 19.11
N GLY A 128 -18.65 -0.25 19.35
CA GLY A 128 -18.76 -1.58 18.75
C GLY A 128 -17.63 -2.54 19.15
N CYS A 129 -17.08 -2.42 20.35
CA CYS A 129 -15.95 -3.24 20.82
C CYS A 129 -16.18 -3.88 22.18
N SER A 130 -15.21 -4.67 22.66
CA SER A 130 -15.27 -5.26 23.98
C SER A 130 -14.83 -4.27 25.07
N LEU A 131 -15.40 -4.41 26.26
CA LEU A 131 -14.98 -3.67 27.45
C LEU A 131 -13.50 -3.87 27.79
N SER A 132 -12.93 -5.05 27.50
CA SER A 132 -11.50 -5.31 27.65
C SER A 132 -10.63 -4.42 26.75
N THR A 133 -11.12 -4.10 25.55
CA THR A 133 -10.47 -3.19 24.60
C THR A 133 -10.45 -1.77 25.16
N VAL A 134 -11.60 -1.27 25.62
CA VAL A 134 -11.72 0.06 26.25
C VAL A 134 -10.80 0.18 27.48
N LYS A 135 -10.85 -0.80 28.40
CA LYS A 135 -9.99 -0.81 29.60
C LYS A 135 -8.50 -0.82 29.25
N ARG A 136 -8.09 -1.55 28.21
CA ARG A 136 -6.70 -1.59 27.73
C ARG A 136 -6.25 -0.20 27.27
N HIS A 137 -7.06 0.51 26.49
CA HIS A 137 -6.74 1.86 26.03
C HIS A 137 -6.69 2.86 27.18
N LEU A 138 -7.67 2.86 28.09
CA LEU A 138 -7.65 3.75 29.27
C LEU A 138 -6.47 3.46 30.21
N ARG A 139 -6.06 2.20 30.35
CA ARG A 139 -4.84 1.84 31.11
C ARG A 139 -3.56 2.35 30.43
N ARG A 140 -3.49 2.30 29.09
CA ARG A 140 -2.36 2.85 28.32
C ARG A 140 -2.25 4.37 28.49
N ALA A 141 -3.36 5.09 28.39
CA ALA A 141 -3.39 6.54 28.62
C ALA A 141 -2.93 6.92 30.03
N ARG A 142 -3.39 6.19 31.06
CA ARG A 142 -2.93 6.40 32.46
C ARG A 142 -1.42 6.16 32.65
N ARG A 143 -0.81 5.33 31.82
CA ARG A 143 0.63 5.05 31.85
C ARG A 143 1.46 6.03 30.99
N GLY A 144 0.82 7.06 30.41
CA GLY A 144 1.47 7.96 29.45
C GLY A 144 1.88 7.27 28.14
N GLN A 145 1.40 6.03 27.89
CA GLN A 145 1.70 5.25 26.70
C GLN A 145 0.65 5.55 25.63
N SER A 146 0.60 6.81 25.19
CA SER A 146 -0.01 7.12 23.90
C SER A 146 0.82 6.44 22.81
N PRO A 147 0.23 5.79 21.79
CA PRO A 147 1.00 5.45 20.61
C PRO A 147 1.65 6.75 20.15
N ALA A 148 2.99 6.80 20.15
CA ALA A 148 3.70 7.98 19.71
C ALA A 148 3.13 8.33 18.34
N ALA A 149 2.53 9.52 18.21
CA ALA A 149 2.17 10.04 16.92
C ALA A 149 3.47 10.07 16.14
N LYS A 150 3.65 9.11 15.22
CA LYS A 150 4.80 9.12 14.33
C LYS A 150 4.73 10.47 13.63
N THR A 151 5.71 11.33 13.88
CA THR A 151 5.82 12.59 13.17
C THR A 151 5.75 12.26 11.68
N PRO A 152 4.82 12.88 10.92
CA PRO A 152 4.76 12.64 9.49
C PRO A 152 6.14 12.93 8.92
N ARG A 153 6.80 11.92 8.37
CA ARG A 153 8.11 12.12 7.74
C ARG A 153 7.91 13.07 6.56
N PRO A 154 8.89 13.95 6.29
CA PRO A 154 8.81 14.85 5.16
C PRO A 154 8.61 14.04 3.87
N ARG A 155 7.81 14.58 2.95
CA ARG A 155 7.58 13.97 1.64
C ARG A 155 8.93 13.78 0.94
N PRO A 156 9.16 12.61 0.29
CA PRO A 156 10.41 12.38 -0.43
C PRO A 156 10.55 13.40 -1.57
N GLU A 157 11.78 13.76 -1.90
CA GLU A 157 12.04 14.51 -3.13
C GLU A 157 11.86 13.61 -4.36
N VAL A 158 11.52 14.21 -5.50
CA VAL A 158 11.33 13.47 -6.77
C VAL A 158 12.59 12.71 -7.19
N SER A 159 13.77 13.31 -6.99
CA SER A 159 15.08 12.69 -7.22
C SER A 159 15.24 11.38 -6.44
N ALA A 160 14.95 11.41 -5.13
CA ALA A 160 15.04 10.24 -4.27
C ALA A 160 14.09 9.11 -4.71
N VAL A 161 12.91 9.44 -5.23
CA VAL A 161 11.97 8.45 -5.79
C VAL A 161 12.52 7.79 -7.05
N LEU A 162 13.16 8.56 -7.94
CA LEU A 162 13.79 8.02 -9.15
C LEU A 162 15.00 7.13 -8.81
N ASP A 163 15.86 7.56 -7.90
CA ASP A 163 17.01 6.77 -7.45
C ASP A 163 16.58 5.44 -6.81
N ALA A 164 15.55 5.47 -5.97
CA ALA A 164 14.98 4.27 -5.37
C ALA A 164 14.29 3.36 -6.39
N PHE A 165 13.66 3.93 -7.42
CA PHE A 165 13.08 3.17 -8.53
C PHE A 165 14.17 2.39 -9.29
N ASP A 166 15.25 3.04 -9.68
CA ASP A 166 16.37 2.40 -10.39
C ASP A 166 16.98 1.27 -9.53
N ALA A 167 17.23 1.54 -8.25
CA ALA A 167 17.74 0.54 -7.32
C ALA A 167 16.86 -0.72 -7.23
N VAL A 168 15.54 -0.56 -7.12
CA VAL A 168 14.60 -1.70 -6.98
C VAL A 168 14.42 -2.46 -8.30
N VAL A 169 14.35 -1.75 -9.43
CA VAL A 169 14.15 -2.36 -10.74
C VAL A 169 15.40 -3.11 -11.20
N ASP A 170 16.60 -2.58 -10.92
CA ASP A 170 17.87 -3.24 -11.23
C ASP A 170 18.12 -4.46 -10.34
N GLN A 171 17.85 -4.36 -9.03
CA GLN A 171 17.99 -5.50 -8.11
C GLN A 171 17.14 -6.70 -8.53
N GLN A 172 15.89 -6.47 -8.95
CA GLN A 172 15.04 -7.58 -9.43
C GLN A 172 15.52 -8.17 -10.76
N SER A 173 16.09 -7.33 -11.63
CA SER A 173 16.68 -7.79 -12.89
C SER A 173 17.89 -8.68 -12.64
N GLN A 174 18.73 -8.33 -11.66
CA GLN A 174 19.88 -9.13 -11.24
C GLN A 174 19.48 -10.42 -10.53
N ALA A 175 18.51 -10.38 -9.60
CA ALA A 175 18.03 -11.57 -8.88
C ALA A 175 17.42 -12.63 -9.82
N ARG A 176 16.76 -12.20 -10.89
CA ARG A 176 16.26 -13.11 -11.93
C ARG A 176 17.38 -13.78 -12.73
N ARG A 177 18.44 -13.03 -13.06
CA ARG A 177 19.61 -13.58 -13.78
C ARG A 177 20.34 -14.63 -12.95
N THR A 178 20.56 -14.38 -11.67
CA THR A 178 21.24 -15.34 -10.77
C THR A 178 20.38 -16.55 -10.44
N GLY A 179 19.06 -16.37 -10.30
CA GLY A 179 18.10 -17.48 -10.12
C GLY A 179 18.00 -18.39 -11.35
N SER A 180 18.11 -17.84 -12.56
CA SER A 180 18.13 -18.62 -13.82
C SER A 180 19.43 -19.39 -14.03
N SER A 181 20.52 -19.04 -13.35
CA SER A 181 21.83 -19.67 -13.50
C SER A 181 22.03 -20.93 -12.64
N ARG A 182 21.07 -21.28 -11.78
CA ARG A 182 21.16 -22.48 -10.90
C ARG A 182 20.48 -23.73 -11.46
N VAL A 183 20.21 -23.77 -12.76
CA VAL A 183 19.75 -24.98 -13.46
C VAL A 183 20.69 -25.24 -14.63
N ALA A 184 21.82 -25.88 -14.30
CA ALA A 184 22.70 -26.55 -15.24
C ALA A 184 23.18 -27.84 -14.58
#